data_AF-A0A3N5MX11-F1
#
_entry.id   AF-A0A3N5MX11-F1
#
_cell.length_a   1.000
_cell.length_b   1.000
_cell.length_c   1.000
_cell.angle_alpha   90.00
_cell.angle_beta   90.00
_cell.angle_gamma   90.00
#
_symmetry.space_group_name_H-M   'P 1'
#
loop_
_entity.id
_entity.type
_entity.pdbx_description
1 polymer ?
#
loop_
_entity_poly.entity_id
_entity_poly.type
_entity_poly.pdbx_seq_one_letter_code
_entity_poly.pdbx_strand_id
1 'polypeptide(L)' 'MTKLIITLANQGGASFRVDRRKPLLDALEAQGMSLPYGCRYGGCISCAAKLLTGEVDQRA' A
#
# COMPACT_ATOMS: atom_id res chain seq x y z
N MET A 1 9.85 12.72 9.03
CA MET A 1 9.67 11.59 8.08
C MET A 1 9.28 10.36 8.88
N THR A 2 7.99 10.12 9.08
CA THR A 2 7.49 8.95 9.83
C THR A 2 7.41 7.76 8.88
N LYS A 3 8.54 7.05 8.76
CA LYS A 3 8.60 5.78 8.03
C LYS A 3 8.03 4.65 8.88
N LEU A 4 7.18 3.83 8.29
CA LEU A 4 6.59 2.64 8.91
C LEU A 4 6.93 1.42 8.07
N ILE A 5 6.78 0.25 8.69
CA ILE A 5 6.89 -1.03 8.02
C ILE A 5 5.47 -1.53 7.78
N ILE A 6 5.20 -1.91 6.54
CA ILE A 6 3.98 -2.64 6.17
C ILE A 6 4.36 -4.02 5.64
N THR A 7 3.46 -4.98 5.80
CA THR A 7 3.70 -6.38 5.41
C THR A 7 2.59 -6.85 4.47
N LEU A 8 2.99 -7.42 3.33
CA LEU A 8 2.09 -8.01 2.35
C LEU A 8 1.95 -9.52 2.62
N ALA A 9 0.87 -9.90 3.32
CA ALA A 9 0.64 -11.29 3.71
C ALA A 9 0.51 -12.25 2.51
N ASN A 10 -0.07 -11.79 1.40
CA ASN A 10 -0.23 -12.58 0.18
C ASN A 10 1.03 -12.62 -0.71
N GLN A 11 2.12 -11.97 -0.30
CA GLN A 11 3.41 -11.95 -1.00
C GLN A 11 4.49 -12.60 -0.13
N GLY A 12 4.17 -13.74 0.50
CA GLY A 12 5.11 -14.46 1.38
C GLY A 12 5.52 -13.68 2.64
N GLY A 13 4.74 -12.69 3.06
CA GLY A 13 5.09 -11.83 4.20
C GLY A 13 6.15 -10.78 3.89
N ALA A 14 6.33 -10.41 2.61
CA ALA A 14 7.25 -9.35 2.20
C ALA A 14 6.95 -8.04 2.95
N SER A 15 8.00 -7.39 3.45
CA SER A 15 7.89 -6.19 4.27
C SER A 15 8.57 -5.00 3.61
N PHE A 16 7.89 -3.85 3.62
CA PHE A 16 8.31 -2.64 2.93
C PHE A 16 8.33 -1.45 3.86
N ARG A 17 9.31 -0.56 3.66
CA ARG A 17 9.43 0.67 4.44
C ARG A 17 8.78 1.81 3.67
N VAL A 18 7.65 2.32 4.16
CA VAL A 18 6.82 3.30 3.46
C VAL A 18 6.70 4.59 4.25
N ASP A 19 6.44 5.70 3.56
CA ASP A 19 6.18 7.01 4.18
C ASP A 19 4.67 7.18 4.39
N ARG A 20 4.25 7.50 5.63
CA ARG A 20 2.84 7.73 5.97
C ARG A 20 2.18 8.91 5.23
N ARG A 21 2.97 9.79 4.62
CA ARG A 21 2.48 10.97 3.88
C ARG A 21 2.38 10.75 2.37
N LYS A 22 2.60 9.53 1.89
CA LYS A 22 2.51 9.19 0.46
C LYS A 22 1.51 8.07 0.23
N PRO A 23 0.87 8.02 -0.95
CA PRO A 23 0.07 6.88 -1.36
C PRO A 23 0.88 5.58 -1.22
N LEU A 24 0.25 4.57 -0.63
CA LEU A 24 0.91 3.29 -0.39
C LEU A 24 1.35 2.61 -1.69
N LEU A 25 0.52 2.73 -2.73
CA LEU A 25 0.80 2.20 -4.06
C LEU A 25 2.11 2.76 -4.63
N ASP A 26 2.27 4.09 -4.62
CA ASP A 26 3.47 4.75 -5.13
C ASP A 26 4.72 4.37 -4.31
N ALA A 27 4.58 4.24 -2.99
CA ALA A 27 5.68 3.84 -2.11
C ALA A 27 6.16 2.41 -2.37
N LEU A 28 5.25 1.51 -2.77
CA LEU A 28 5.55 0.14 -3.15
C LEU A 28 6.14 0.06 -4.57
N GLU A 29 5.58 0.79 -5.53
CA GLU A 29 6.11 0.86 -6.90
C GLU A 29 7.56 1.38 -6.92
N ALA A 30 7.87 2.41 -6.11
CA ALA A 30 9.22 2.94 -5.98
C ALA A 30 10.24 1.95 -5.39
N GLN A 31 9.77 0.88 -4.74
CA GLN A 31 10.58 -0.21 -4.20
C GLN A 31 10.57 -1.45 -5.13
N GLY A 32 10.02 -1.33 -6.33
CA GLY A 32 9.93 -2.42 -7.31
C GLY A 32 8.78 -3.40 -7.06
N MET A 33 7.88 -3.11 -6.10
CA MET A 33 6.71 -3.94 -5.81
C MET A 33 5.50 -3.46 -6.62
N SER A 34 5.10 -4.24 -7.63
CA SER A 34 3.91 -3.96 -8.44
C SER A 34 2.69 -4.68 -7.89
N LEU A 35 1.64 -3.94 -7.56
CA LEU A 35 0.33 -4.46 -7.16
C LEU A 35 -0.69 -4.26 -8.29
N PRO A 36 -1.80 -5.02 -8.32
CA PRO A 36 -2.89 -4.72 -9.24
C PRO A 36 -3.48 -3.34 -8.92
N TYR A 37 -3.52 -2.45 -9.91
CA TYR A 37 -4.17 -1.15 -9.84
C TYR A 37 -4.76 -0.76 -11.20
N GLY A 38 -5.62 0.25 -11.20
CA GLY A 38 -6.17 0.82 -12.43
C GLY A 38 -6.28 2.33 -12.34
N CYS A 39 -7.32 2.82 -11.68
CA CYS A 39 -7.77 4.20 -11.79
C CYS A 39 -6.94 5.25 -11.04
N ARG A 40 -6.17 4.85 -10.01
CA ARG A 40 -5.38 5.74 -9.12
C ARG A 40 -6.16 6.87 -8.40
N TYR A 41 -7.47 7.03 -8.63
CA TYR A 41 -8.33 7.99 -7.94
C TYR A 41 -9.31 7.35 -6.94
N GLY A 42 -9.26 6.02 -6.76
CA GLY A 42 -10.05 5.30 -5.75
C GLY A 42 -11.41 4.76 -6.19
N GLY A 43 -11.79 4.85 -7.47
CA GLY A 43 -13.12 4.38 -7.93
C GLY A 43 -13.20 2.96 -8.49
N CYS A 44 -12.11 2.39 -9.00
CA CYS A 44 -12.17 1.11 -9.75
C CYS A 44 -12.04 -0.16 -8.90
N ILE A 45 -11.80 -0.03 -7.58
CA ILE A 45 -11.58 -1.13 -6.62
C ILE A 45 -10.47 -2.14 -6.94
N SER A 46 -9.73 -1.99 -8.05
CA SER A 46 -8.71 -2.96 -8.48
C SER A 46 -7.54 -3.13 -7.51
N CYS A 47 -7.21 -2.08 -6.75
CA CYS A 47 -6.15 -2.09 -5.74
C CYS A 47 -6.67 -2.34 -4.32
N ALA A 48 -7.94 -2.74 -4.16
CA ALA A 48 -8.49 -3.02 -2.85
C ALA A 48 -7.73 -4.18 -2.18
N ALA A 49 -7.45 -4.02 -0.88
CA ALA A 49 -6.76 -5.00 -0.07
C ALA A 49 -7.44 -5.13 1.29
N LYS A 50 -7.38 -6.31 1.88
CA LYS A 50 -7.87 -6.57 3.24
C LYS A 50 -6.82 -6.14 4.26
N LEU A 51 -7.19 -5.24 5.18
CA LEU A 51 -6.37 -4.94 6.35
C LEU A 51 -6.49 -6.10 7.35
N LEU A 52 -5.37 -6.77 7.64
CA LEU A 52 -5.32 -7.84 8.63
C LEU A 52 -5.06 -7.30 10.04
N THR A 53 -4.13 -6.35 10.17
CA THR A 53 -3.73 -5.72 11.43
C THR A 53 -3.28 -4.27 11.20
N GLY A 54 -3.38 -3.44 12.24
CA GLY A 54 -2.94 -2.04 12.21
C GLY A 54 -4.05 -1.06 11.82
N GLU A 55 -3.65 0.13 11.35
CA GLU A 55 -4.55 1.22 10.98
C GLU A 55 -4.17 1.77 9.60
N VAL A 56 -5.17 2.25 8.86
CA VAL A 56 -4.98 2.87 7.55
C VAL A 56 -5.78 4.17 7.47
N ASP A 57 -5.21 5.17 6.81
CA ASP A 57 -5.92 6.39 6.42
C ASP A 57 -6.07 6.41 4.89
N GLN A 58 -7.30 6.37 4.40
CA GLN A 58 -7.65 6.32 2.97
C GLN A 58 -8.61 7.44 2.57
N ARG A 59 -8.60 8.55 3.32
CA ARG A 59 -9.41 9.73 2.98
C ARG A 59 -8.86 10.41 1.72
N ALA A 60 -9.79 10.94 0.93
CA ALA A 60 -9.51 11.75 -0.27
C ALA A 60 -8.94 13.12 0.10
#